data_AF-A0A832MQF6-F1
#
_entry.id   AF-A0A832MQF6-F1
#
_cell.length_a   1.000
_cell.length_b   1.000
_cell.length_c   1.000
_cell.angle_alpha   90.00
_cell.angle_beta   90.00
_cell.angle_gamma   90.00
#
_symmetry.space_group_name_H-M   'P 1'
#
loop_
_entity.id
_entity.type
_entity.pdbx_description
1 polymer ?
#
loop_
_entity_poly.entity_id
_entity_poly.type
_entity_poly.pdbx_seq_one_letter_code
_entity_poly.pdbx_strand_id
1 'polypeptide(L)'
;MSFERLEVECRVITPMFSRGAQQSSSGQYPFELRPQSIKGVLRFWFRAVAPLVINVYELDVDGLPEKEKKKWRNVKYKGLKFLEGLIFGSQERRAPFGLMVNPFDRVQTKSLGQIEIEYKVKFKNQLIKSMGSGNLITTYDYIFYGLYDTPKMTVSEKGTVSEYLPQDSILTLTFFFHDPKVKEIILSLLQLISIFSGFGAKTRKGFGGFEIVKPQGYQRAVEKYKDVIEKVTNAIKEFIEEHNSKSEVPKLVLGRTNFNGLPEFPSFTHCKVFKLDNLADSAPMNVFKQLYEIRFDIQKKEVIERGWYQELKHKLRHLTGDCVEDLKDALLKGRHQVTIPPSIMGLPLQYQNLQDKHNPNFFKGIKVILYSSLEEVEQMRNDEIEGRKASPLFISIHKFSDVWKPIVLILESKITSKANLGLEKDVQTMGAISKAFEVIGFEDYKELEDKIKNMGGVCI
;
A
#
# COMPACT_ATOMS: atom_id res chain seq x y z
N MET A 1 -1.61 35.22 -14.89
CA MET A 1 -2.44 34.00 -14.94
C MET A 1 -3.10 33.85 -13.58
N SER A 2 -4.42 33.90 -13.51
CA SER A 2 -5.17 33.64 -12.27
C SER A 2 -5.06 32.15 -11.93
N PHE A 3 -4.83 31.85 -10.66
CA PHE A 3 -4.89 30.49 -10.13
C PHE A 3 -6.16 30.37 -9.29
N GLU A 4 -6.90 29.28 -9.47
CA GLU A 4 -8.02 28.97 -8.60
C GLU A 4 -7.47 28.34 -7.31
N ARG A 5 -7.71 28.99 -6.16
CA ARG A 5 -7.43 28.42 -4.84
C ARG A 5 -8.66 27.67 -4.35
N LEU A 6 -8.49 26.40 -4.00
CA LEU A 6 -9.54 25.58 -3.41
C LEU A 6 -9.04 24.92 -2.12
N GLU A 7 -9.81 25.09 -1.05
CA GLU A 7 -9.58 24.38 0.20
C GLU A 7 -10.47 23.14 0.28
N VAL A 8 -9.84 22.01 0.59
CA VAL A 8 -10.50 20.73 0.81
C VAL A 8 -10.36 20.37 2.27
N GLU A 9 -11.47 20.35 2.98
CA GLU A 9 -11.55 19.98 4.39
C GLU A 9 -11.81 18.48 4.48
N CYS A 10 -10.91 17.74 5.11
CA CYS A 10 -11.00 16.29 5.28
C CYS A 10 -11.12 15.93 6.77
N ARG A 11 -11.98 14.97 7.10
CA ARG A 11 -12.07 14.40 8.45
C ARG A 11 -11.40 13.03 8.47
N VAL A 12 -10.50 12.82 9.43
CA VAL A 12 -9.80 11.55 9.61
C VAL A 12 -10.76 10.49 10.15
N ILE A 13 -10.83 9.34 9.49
CA ILE A 13 -11.73 8.23 9.84
C ILE A 13 -11.01 7.11 10.60
N THR A 14 -9.71 6.93 10.32
CA THR A 14 -8.87 5.96 11.03
C THR A 14 -7.52 6.61 11.34
N PRO A 15 -6.84 6.23 12.43
CA PRO A 15 -5.57 6.82 12.83
C PRO A 15 -4.60 6.96 11.65
N MET A 16 -4.08 8.17 11.43
CA MET A 16 -3.18 8.45 10.32
C MET A 16 -1.75 8.55 10.81
N PHE A 17 -0.88 7.67 10.34
CA PHE A 17 0.54 7.69 10.65
C PHE A 17 1.30 8.34 9.51
N SER A 18 2.11 9.35 9.77
CA SER A 18 3.00 9.92 8.77
C SER A 18 4.26 10.44 9.43
N ARG A 19 5.38 10.33 8.73
CA ARG A 19 6.67 10.85 9.15
C ARG A 19 7.23 11.70 8.01
N GLY A 20 8.01 12.72 8.32
CA GLY A 20 8.71 13.53 7.34
C GLY A 20 10.19 13.67 7.65
N ALA A 21 10.76 14.87 7.46
CA ALA A 21 12.19 15.10 7.68
C ALA A 21 12.49 15.48 9.12
N GLN A 22 11.47 15.82 9.91
CA GLN A 22 11.67 16.09 11.32
C GLN A 22 12.16 14.81 12.01
N GLN A 23 13.35 14.90 12.62
CA GLN A 23 13.92 13.80 13.38
C GLN A 23 13.08 13.51 14.63
N SER A 24 13.26 12.32 15.19
CA SER A 24 12.59 11.97 16.44
C SER A 24 13.04 12.90 17.57
N SER A 25 12.09 13.50 18.28
CA SER A 25 12.36 14.22 19.52
C SER A 25 11.99 13.33 20.70
N SER A 26 12.91 13.13 21.64
CA SER A 26 12.66 12.31 22.84
C SER A 26 12.14 10.89 22.55
N GLY A 27 12.59 10.26 21.45
CA GLY A 27 12.14 8.92 21.05
C GLY A 27 10.78 8.89 20.35
N GLN A 28 10.22 10.03 19.96
CA GLN A 28 8.97 10.13 19.23
C GLN A 28 9.18 10.81 17.87
N TYR A 29 8.75 10.15 16.80
CA TYR A 29 8.67 10.75 15.48
C TYR A 29 7.37 11.55 15.38
N PRO A 30 7.44 12.88 15.24
CA PRO A 30 6.25 13.70 15.16
C PRO A 30 5.49 13.40 13.88
N PHE A 31 4.17 13.56 13.95
CA PHE A 31 3.33 13.41 12.78
C PHE A 31 3.60 14.55 11.80
N GLU A 32 4.00 14.20 10.57
CA GLU A 32 4.20 15.17 9.49
C GLU A 32 3.63 14.60 8.18
N LEU A 33 2.56 15.21 7.66
CA LEU A 33 2.00 14.87 6.35
C LEU A 33 2.48 15.84 5.28
N ARG A 34 3.29 15.35 4.34
CA ARG A 34 3.91 16.18 3.30
C ARG A 34 3.03 16.28 2.05
N PRO A 35 2.97 17.45 1.40
CA PRO A 35 2.31 17.59 0.09
C PRO A 35 2.80 16.59 -0.95
N GLN A 36 4.10 16.28 -0.97
CA GLN A 36 4.70 15.32 -1.90
C GLN A 36 4.16 13.90 -1.69
N SER A 37 3.90 13.51 -0.43
CA SER A 37 3.32 12.19 -0.11
C SER A 37 1.90 12.09 -0.66
N ILE A 38 1.08 13.14 -0.50
CA ILE A 38 -0.27 13.20 -1.06
C ILE A 38 -0.25 13.17 -2.59
N LYS A 39 0.64 13.95 -3.22
CA LYS A 39 0.83 13.90 -4.68
C LYS A 39 1.22 12.50 -5.16
N GLY A 40 2.06 11.79 -4.40
CA GLY A 40 2.42 10.41 -4.68
C GLY A 40 1.20 9.46 -4.64
N VAL A 41 0.30 9.62 -3.67
CA VAL A 41 -0.93 8.83 -3.58
C VAL A 41 -1.88 9.17 -4.75
N LEU A 42 -2.10 10.45 -5.04
CA LEU A 42 -2.89 10.88 -6.20
C LEU A 42 -2.36 10.29 -7.51
N ARG A 43 -1.04 10.34 -7.70
CA ARG A 43 -0.35 9.78 -8.87
C ARG A 43 -0.50 8.26 -8.97
N PHE A 44 -0.43 7.53 -7.84
CA PHE A 44 -0.69 6.09 -7.83
C PHE A 44 -2.11 5.74 -8.29
N TRP A 45 -3.12 6.39 -7.71
CA TRP A 45 -4.52 6.13 -8.05
C TRP A 45 -4.87 6.60 -9.46
N PHE A 46 -4.24 7.67 -9.94
CA PHE A 46 -4.30 8.06 -11.34
C PHE A 46 -3.80 6.95 -12.26
N ARG A 47 -2.63 6.37 -11.99
CA ARG A 47 -2.09 5.25 -12.78
C ARG A 47 -2.96 4.00 -12.73
N ALA A 48 -3.71 3.80 -11.64
CA ALA A 48 -4.65 2.68 -11.54
C ALA A 48 -5.88 2.87 -12.44
N VAL A 49 -6.35 4.11 -12.63
CA VAL A 49 -7.55 4.45 -13.43
C VAL A 49 -7.22 4.72 -14.89
N ALA A 50 -6.11 5.39 -15.21
CA ALA A 50 -5.77 5.80 -16.57
C ALA A 50 -5.84 4.67 -17.64
N PRO A 51 -5.48 3.40 -17.36
CA PRO A 51 -5.65 2.31 -18.32
C PRO A 51 -7.09 2.03 -18.74
N LEU A 52 -8.10 2.55 -18.03
CA LEU A 52 -9.51 2.50 -18.46
C LEU A 52 -9.80 3.46 -19.63
N VAL A 53 -8.95 4.47 -19.85
CA VAL A 53 -9.21 5.61 -20.75
C VAL A 53 -8.25 5.66 -21.95
N ILE A 54 -7.00 5.26 -21.75
CA ILE A 54 -5.96 5.31 -22.78
C ILE A 54 -5.28 3.96 -23.00
N ASN A 55 -4.71 3.77 -24.19
CA ASN A 55 -3.71 2.74 -24.41
C ASN A 55 -2.39 3.22 -23.80
N VAL A 56 -2.00 2.66 -22.66
CA VAL A 56 -0.79 3.09 -21.93
C VAL A 56 0.51 2.89 -22.71
N TYR A 57 0.53 1.98 -23.67
CA TYR A 57 1.69 1.64 -24.50
C TYR A 57 1.81 2.52 -25.75
N GLU A 58 0.76 3.25 -26.11
CA GLU A 58 0.70 4.01 -27.36
C GLU A 58 0.70 5.52 -27.13
N LEU A 59 1.32 6.23 -28.05
CA LEU A 59 1.40 7.68 -28.10
C LEU A 59 1.66 8.04 -29.56
N ASP A 60 0.79 8.86 -30.13
CA ASP A 60 0.94 9.37 -31.49
C ASP A 60 1.99 10.48 -31.48
N VAL A 61 3.10 10.20 -32.15
CA VAL A 61 4.28 11.06 -32.23
C VAL A 61 4.54 11.56 -33.64
N ASP A 62 3.63 11.32 -34.60
CA ASP A 62 3.93 11.51 -36.02
C ASP A 62 4.24 12.96 -36.38
N GLY A 63 3.59 13.91 -35.70
CA GLY A 63 3.84 15.34 -35.85
C GLY A 63 5.04 15.89 -35.06
N LEU A 64 5.79 15.07 -34.31
CA LEU A 64 6.99 15.53 -33.59
C LEU A 64 8.22 15.60 -34.51
N PRO A 65 9.21 16.47 -34.23
CA PRO A 65 10.52 16.40 -34.88
C PRO A 65 11.21 15.04 -34.62
N GLU A 66 12.02 14.54 -35.57
CA GLU A 66 12.69 13.23 -35.44
C GLU A 66 13.52 13.08 -34.15
N LYS A 67 14.13 14.16 -33.68
CA LYS A 67 14.88 14.17 -32.41
C LYS A 67 13.98 13.87 -31.20
N GLU A 68 12.74 14.36 -31.22
CA GLU A 68 11.75 14.11 -30.17
C GLU A 68 11.08 12.76 -30.31
N LYS A 69 10.78 12.31 -31.54
CA LYS A 69 10.30 10.94 -31.79
C LYS A 69 11.24 9.89 -31.18
N LYS A 70 12.56 10.09 -31.30
CA LYS A 70 13.58 9.22 -30.71
C LYS A 70 13.44 9.06 -29.19
N LYS A 71 12.95 10.09 -28.46
CA LYS A 71 12.72 10.01 -27.00
C LYS A 71 11.68 8.95 -26.63
N TRP A 72 10.75 8.62 -27.54
CA TRP A 72 9.62 7.75 -27.27
C TRP A 72 9.74 6.34 -27.85
N ARG A 73 10.74 6.06 -28.70
CA ARG A 73 10.86 4.77 -29.42
C ARG A 73 10.95 3.55 -28.49
N ASN A 74 11.66 3.67 -27.37
CA ASN A 74 11.89 2.56 -26.43
C ASN A 74 11.21 2.77 -25.08
N VAL A 75 10.21 3.66 -25.01
CA VAL A 75 9.48 3.93 -23.76
C VAL A 75 8.26 3.01 -23.73
N LYS A 76 8.32 1.95 -22.92
CA LYS A 76 7.26 0.95 -22.77
C LYS A 76 5.87 1.57 -22.54
N TYR A 77 5.73 2.42 -21.52
CA TYR A 77 4.45 3.06 -21.17
C TYR A 77 4.37 4.51 -21.66
N LYS A 78 4.65 4.76 -22.94
CA LYS A 78 4.75 6.13 -23.48
C LYS A 78 3.46 6.94 -23.31
N GLY A 79 2.29 6.35 -23.55
CA GLY A 79 1.00 7.02 -23.36
C GLY A 79 0.76 7.43 -21.90
N LEU A 80 0.94 6.49 -20.97
CA LEU A 80 0.77 6.75 -19.55
C LEU A 80 1.78 7.79 -19.03
N LYS A 81 3.06 7.65 -19.37
CA LYS A 81 4.13 8.57 -18.93
C LYS A 81 3.88 9.99 -19.44
N PHE A 82 3.42 10.14 -20.68
CA PHE A 82 3.09 11.44 -21.23
C PHE A 82 1.90 12.07 -20.51
N LEU A 83 0.75 11.37 -20.43
CA LEU A 83 -0.45 11.87 -19.76
C LEU A 83 -0.21 12.19 -18.27
N GLU A 84 0.51 11.32 -17.57
CA GLU A 84 0.92 11.56 -16.18
C GLU A 84 1.77 12.84 -16.06
N GLY A 85 2.66 13.08 -17.02
CA GLY A 85 3.45 14.31 -17.11
C GLY A 85 2.58 15.55 -17.33
N LEU A 86 1.51 15.46 -18.12
CA LEU A 86 0.56 16.56 -18.33
C LEU A 86 -0.14 16.97 -17.02
N ILE A 87 -0.53 15.99 -16.19
CA ILE A 87 -1.35 16.22 -15.00
C ILE A 87 -0.51 16.47 -13.74
N PHE A 88 0.57 15.70 -13.53
CA PHE A 88 1.40 15.74 -12.32
C PHE A 88 2.75 16.41 -12.52
N GLY A 89 3.07 16.83 -13.74
CA GLY A 89 4.39 17.33 -14.09
C GLY A 89 5.42 16.23 -14.29
N SER A 90 6.60 16.64 -14.76
CA SER A 90 7.77 15.81 -15.00
C SER A 90 9.04 16.63 -14.76
N GLN A 91 10.21 16.06 -15.05
CA GLN A 91 11.47 16.83 -15.05
C GLN A 91 11.48 17.96 -16.10
N GLU A 92 10.71 17.81 -17.18
CA GLU A 92 10.63 18.78 -18.28
C GLU A 92 9.39 19.69 -18.19
N ARG A 93 8.46 19.44 -17.25
CA ARG A 93 7.16 20.14 -17.17
C ARG A 93 6.70 20.36 -15.73
N ARG A 94 6.30 21.58 -15.39
CA ARG A 94 5.66 21.85 -14.08
C ARG A 94 4.24 21.30 -14.06
N ALA A 95 3.81 20.77 -12.90
CA ALA A 95 2.44 20.35 -12.72
C ALA A 95 1.49 21.56 -12.86
N PRO A 96 0.34 21.42 -13.54
CA PRO A 96 -0.71 22.45 -13.60
C PRO A 96 -1.47 22.66 -12.27
N PHE A 97 -0.96 22.10 -11.16
CA PHE A 97 -1.50 22.36 -9.83
C PHE A 97 -0.45 22.36 -8.70
N GLY A 98 -0.67 23.24 -7.72
CA GLY A 98 -0.01 23.28 -6.42
C GLY A 98 -0.81 22.55 -5.34
N LEU A 99 -0.13 22.09 -4.30
CA LEU A 99 -0.75 21.52 -3.10
C LEU A 99 0.02 21.99 -1.87
N MET A 100 -0.71 22.47 -0.88
CA MET A 100 -0.24 22.76 0.47
C MET A 100 -1.05 21.94 1.46
N VAL A 101 -0.37 21.40 2.47
CA VAL A 101 -1.00 20.83 3.67
C VAL A 101 -0.98 21.92 4.72
N ASN A 102 -2.15 22.38 5.16
CA ASN A 102 -2.21 23.50 6.10
C ASN A 102 -1.62 23.08 7.46
N PRO A 103 -0.93 23.99 8.18
CA PRO A 103 -0.35 23.68 9.48
C PRO A 103 -1.36 23.11 10.47
N PHE A 104 -0.92 22.13 11.25
CA PHE A 104 -1.72 21.43 12.25
C PHE A 104 -1.64 22.09 13.63
N ASP A 105 -1.54 23.42 13.70
CA ASP A 105 -1.23 24.17 14.94
C ASP A 105 -2.22 23.92 16.10
N ARG A 106 -3.33 23.21 15.85
CA ARG A 106 -4.39 22.88 16.81
C ARG A 106 -4.74 21.39 16.91
N VAL A 107 -4.05 20.49 16.23
CA VAL A 107 -4.40 19.06 16.28
C VAL A 107 -3.56 18.32 17.31
N GLN A 108 -4.24 17.70 18.28
CA GLN A 108 -3.61 16.80 19.25
C GLN A 108 -3.12 15.53 18.54
N THR A 109 -1.89 15.54 18.05
CA THR A 109 -1.20 14.29 17.68
C THR A 109 -1.08 13.43 18.93
N LYS A 110 -1.07 12.11 18.75
CA LYS A 110 -0.94 11.16 19.86
C LYS A 110 0.20 10.21 19.57
N SER A 111 0.95 9.82 20.60
CA SER A 111 1.93 8.75 20.47
C SER A 111 1.23 7.41 20.25
N LEU A 112 1.76 6.59 19.33
CA LEU A 112 1.34 5.20 19.14
C LEU A 112 1.59 4.33 20.39
N GLY A 113 2.60 4.67 21.18
CA GLY A 113 2.98 3.90 22.35
C GLY A 113 4.32 4.32 22.95
N GLN A 114 4.90 3.41 23.72
CA GLN A 114 6.16 3.63 24.44
C GLN A 114 7.06 2.39 24.34
N ILE A 115 8.37 2.60 24.46
CA ILE A 115 9.34 1.52 24.57
C ILE A 115 9.69 1.35 26.05
N GLU A 116 9.43 0.17 26.60
CA GLU A 116 9.76 -0.19 27.98
C GLU A 116 11.02 -1.06 27.99
N ILE A 117 11.96 -0.72 28.88
CA ILE A 117 13.20 -1.47 29.11
C ILE A 117 13.14 -2.02 30.53
N GLU A 118 12.83 -3.32 30.64
CA GLU A 118 12.93 -4.08 31.89
C GLU A 118 14.02 -5.16 31.72
N TYR A 119 13.69 -6.43 32.01
CA TYR A 119 14.53 -7.61 31.70
C TYR A 119 14.60 -7.92 30.18
N LYS A 120 13.70 -7.33 29.38
CA LYS A 120 13.72 -7.33 27.91
C LYS A 120 13.14 -6.02 27.37
N VAL A 121 13.57 -5.63 26.17
CA VAL A 121 13.02 -4.48 25.44
C VAL A 121 11.65 -4.86 24.86
N LYS A 122 10.62 -4.07 25.13
CA LYS A 122 9.26 -4.27 24.59
C LYS A 122 8.67 -2.97 24.10
N PHE A 123 7.91 -3.08 23.01
CA PHE A 123 6.98 -2.02 22.60
C PHE A 123 5.64 -2.20 23.32
N LYS A 124 5.17 -1.13 23.96
CA LYS A 124 3.85 -1.06 24.58
C LYS A 124 2.93 -0.19 23.74
N ASN A 125 2.06 -0.87 23.02
CA ASN A 125 1.03 -0.27 22.20
C ASN A 125 -0.03 0.45 23.07
N GLN A 126 -0.27 1.72 22.80
CA GLN A 126 -1.30 2.52 23.49
C GLN A 126 -2.56 2.73 22.63
N LEU A 127 -2.51 2.46 21.32
CA LEU A 127 -3.65 2.59 20.42
C LEU A 127 -4.63 1.41 20.55
N ILE A 128 -4.11 0.17 20.52
CA ILE A 128 -4.90 -1.05 20.72
C ILE A 128 -4.22 -1.88 21.80
N LYS A 129 -4.73 -1.78 23.03
CA LYS A 129 -4.14 -2.48 24.17
C LYS A 129 -4.24 -4.00 23.98
N SER A 130 -3.11 -4.68 24.12
CA SER A 130 -3.06 -6.13 24.27
C SER A 130 -3.82 -6.54 25.54
N MET A 131 -4.49 -7.69 25.48
CA MET A 131 -5.30 -8.20 26.58
C MET A 131 -4.76 -9.54 27.05
N GLY A 132 -4.67 -9.73 28.36
CA GLY A 132 -4.27 -11.00 28.99
C GLY A 132 -5.38 -11.51 29.91
N SER A 133 -5.66 -12.81 29.86
CA SER A 133 -6.56 -13.49 30.80
C SER A 133 -6.04 -14.90 31.05
N GLY A 134 -5.59 -15.18 32.28
CA GLY A 134 -4.94 -16.44 32.62
C GLY A 134 -3.74 -16.73 31.70
N ASN A 135 -3.80 -17.86 30.98
CA ASN A 135 -2.77 -18.29 30.03
C ASN A 135 -2.91 -17.70 28.63
N LEU A 136 -3.92 -16.86 28.39
CA LEU A 136 -4.21 -16.32 27.06
C LEU A 136 -3.69 -14.90 26.93
N ILE A 137 -2.99 -14.62 25.83
CA ILE A 137 -2.57 -13.28 25.43
C ILE A 137 -3.12 -12.97 24.05
N THR A 138 -3.77 -11.82 23.90
CA THR A 138 -4.16 -11.27 22.59
C THR A 138 -3.30 -10.06 22.27
N THR A 139 -2.60 -10.08 21.12
CA THR A 139 -1.77 -8.98 20.63
C THR A 139 -2.24 -8.49 19.26
N TYR A 140 -1.91 -7.22 18.97
CA TYR A 140 -2.19 -6.53 17.71
C TYR A 140 -0.92 -5.94 17.08
N ASP A 141 0.26 -6.22 17.63
CA ASP A 141 1.49 -5.47 17.34
C ASP A 141 1.98 -5.64 15.89
N TYR A 142 1.59 -6.74 15.23
CA TYR A 142 1.96 -7.02 13.84
C TYR A 142 1.61 -5.89 12.87
N ILE A 143 0.48 -5.19 13.07
CA ILE A 143 0.08 -4.12 12.14
C ILE A 143 0.92 -2.85 12.30
N PHE A 144 1.52 -2.68 13.48
CA PHE A 144 2.33 -1.54 13.85
C PHE A 144 3.82 -1.73 13.54
N TYR A 145 4.23 -2.90 13.04
CA TYR A 145 5.62 -3.13 12.62
C TYR A 145 6.10 -2.04 11.65
N GLY A 146 7.26 -1.43 11.92
CA GLY A 146 7.80 -0.30 11.15
C GLY A 146 7.23 1.08 11.52
N LEU A 147 6.33 1.17 12.49
CA LEU A 147 5.90 2.42 13.13
C LEU A 147 6.57 2.64 14.49
N TYR A 148 7.41 1.72 14.92
CA TYR A 148 8.29 1.83 16.06
C TYR A 148 9.61 1.10 15.76
N ASP A 149 10.65 1.42 16.51
CA ASP A 149 11.93 0.72 16.52
C ASP A 149 12.36 0.46 17.97
N THR A 150 12.78 -0.77 18.24
CA THR A 150 13.22 -1.22 19.57
C THR A 150 14.74 -1.29 19.57
N PRO A 151 15.42 -0.64 20.53
CA PRO A 151 16.87 -0.69 20.59
C PRO A 151 17.33 -2.11 20.95
N LYS A 152 18.53 -2.48 20.53
CA LYS A 152 19.19 -3.69 21.04
C LYS A 152 19.57 -3.44 22.50
N MET A 153 19.41 -4.44 23.38
CA MET A 153 19.73 -4.34 24.82
C MET A 153 21.16 -3.86 25.12
N THR A 154 22.08 -4.04 24.17
CA THR A 154 23.50 -3.70 24.30
C THR A 154 23.86 -2.29 23.82
N VAL A 155 22.90 -1.50 23.33
CA VAL A 155 23.15 -0.20 22.68
C VAL A 155 22.52 0.91 23.52
N SER A 156 23.21 2.06 23.62
CA SER A 156 22.75 3.28 24.31
C SER A 156 21.66 4.05 23.55
N GLU A 157 21.18 3.52 22.44
CA GLU A 157 20.15 4.14 21.59
C GLU A 157 18.78 4.07 22.26
N LYS A 158 18.03 5.16 22.14
CA LYS A 158 16.62 5.21 22.57
C LYS A 158 15.76 4.66 21.44
N GLY A 159 14.85 3.75 21.79
CA GLY A 159 13.82 3.29 20.85
C GLY A 159 12.95 4.44 20.36
N THR A 160 12.36 4.25 19.19
CA THR A 160 11.54 5.28 18.55
C THR A 160 10.11 4.80 18.32
N VAL A 161 9.15 5.70 18.42
CA VAL A 161 7.73 5.42 18.16
C VAL A 161 7.14 6.56 17.33
N SER A 162 6.20 6.26 16.43
CA SER A 162 5.52 7.31 15.65
C SER A 162 4.38 7.95 16.44
N GLU A 163 4.19 9.24 16.23
CA GLU A 163 2.90 9.88 16.47
C GLU A 163 1.92 9.61 15.32
N TYR A 164 0.65 9.87 15.60
CA TYR A 164 -0.42 9.79 14.62
C TYR A 164 -1.44 10.91 14.81
N LEU A 165 -2.14 11.22 13.72
CA LEU A 165 -3.33 12.05 13.72
C LEU A 165 -4.54 11.19 14.12
N PRO A 166 -5.22 11.48 15.23
CA PRO A 166 -6.33 10.65 15.70
C PRO A 166 -7.56 10.76 14.80
N GLN A 167 -8.45 9.78 14.94
CA GLN A 167 -9.78 9.82 14.35
C GLN A 167 -10.49 11.14 14.71
N ASP A 168 -11.33 11.63 13.78
CA ASP A 168 -12.12 12.86 13.84
C ASP A 168 -11.29 14.16 13.82
N SER A 169 -9.98 14.07 13.68
CA SER A 169 -9.13 15.22 13.37
C SER A 169 -9.49 15.81 12.00
N ILE A 170 -9.37 17.13 11.87
CA ILE A 170 -9.54 17.83 10.60
C ILE A 170 -8.17 18.06 9.94
N LEU A 171 -8.08 17.69 8.67
CA LEU A 171 -6.95 17.90 7.77
C LEU A 171 -7.41 18.82 6.64
N THR A 172 -6.79 19.99 6.48
CA THR A 172 -7.11 20.90 5.38
C THR A 172 -6.01 20.87 4.32
N LEU A 173 -6.42 20.59 3.08
CA LEU A 173 -5.57 20.60 1.90
C LEU A 173 -5.91 21.83 1.05
N THR A 174 -4.92 22.66 0.73
CA THR A 174 -5.11 23.81 -0.16
C THR A 174 -4.52 23.48 -1.52
N PHE A 175 -5.36 23.40 -2.54
CA PHE A 175 -4.96 23.22 -3.93
C PHE A 175 -4.95 24.56 -4.67
N PHE A 176 -4.02 24.69 -5.60
CA PHE A 176 -3.91 25.84 -6.50
C PHE A 176 -3.96 25.32 -7.94
N PHE A 177 -5.04 25.54 -8.66
CA PHE A 177 -5.23 25.01 -10.01
C PHE A 177 -4.99 26.08 -11.07
N HIS A 178 -4.22 25.71 -12.10
CA HIS A 178 -4.07 26.50 -13.32
C HIS A 178 -5.00 26.03 -14.44
N ASP A 179 -5.51 24.80 -14.33
CA ASP A 179 -6.37 24.15 -15.33
C ASP A 179 -7.63 23.58 -14.65
N PRO A 180 -8.84 24.06 -15.01
CA PRO A 180 -10.11 23.54 -14.48
C PRO A 180 -10.37 22.05 -14.74
N LYS A 181 -9.87 21.48 -15.85
CA LYS A 181 -10.03 20.05 -16.14
C LYS A 181 -9.15 19.20 -15.22
N VAL A 182 -7.95 19.69 -14.91
CA VAL A 182 -7.08 19.04 -13.91
C VAL A 182 -7.71 19.08 -12.52
N LYS A 183 -8.39 20.18 -12.15
CA LYS A 183 -9.12 20.25 -10.88
C LYS A 183 -10.11 19.11 -10.73
N GLU A 184 -10.94 18.84 -11.75
CA GLU A 184 -11.94 17.77 -11.69
C GLU A 184 -11.29 16.39 -11.55
N ILE A 185 -10.19 16.13 -12.28
CA ILE A 185 -9.40 14.90 -12.15
C ILE A 185 -8.89 14.73 -10.71
N ILE A 186 -8.27 15.77 -10.15
CA ILE A 186 -7.65 15.70 -8.82
C ILE A 186 -8.69 15.51 -7.72
N LEU A 187 -9.83 16.22 -7.77
CA LEU A 187 -10.88 16.07 -6.76
C LEU A 187 -11.58 14.71 -6.84
N SER A 188 -11.83 14.21 -8.06
CA SER A 188 -12.42 12.88 -8.25
C SER A 188 -11.47 11.76 -7.81
N LEU A 189 -10.16 11.91 -8.06
CA LEU A 189 -9.14 10.99 -7.53
C LEU A 189 -9.10 11.05 -6.00
N LEU A 190 -9.20 12.24 -5.40
CA LEU A 190 -9.22 12.39 -3.95
C LEU A 190 -10.44 11.70 -3.32
N GLN A 191 -11.60 11.80 -3.97
CA GLN A 191 -12.80 11.04 -3.59
C GLN A 191 -12.56 9.52 -3.69
N LEU A 192 -11.97 9.03 -4.79
CA LEU A 192 -11.65 7.61 -4.94
C LEU A 192 -10.68 7.11 -3.87
N ILE A 193 -9.65 7.90 -3.55
CA ILE A 193 -8.69 7.62 -2.47
C ILE A 193 -9.41 7.51 -1.12
N SER A 194 -10.35 8.42 -0.84
CA SER A 194 -11.12 8.39 0.40
C SER A 194 -11.97 7.12 0.51
N ILE A 195 -12.35 6.49 -0.60
CA ILE A 195 -13.08 5.22 -0.59
C ILE A 195 -12.13 4.06 -0.27
N PHE A 196 -11.07 3.87 -1.05
CA PHE A 196 -10.28 2.64 -1.02
C PHE A 196 -8.93 2.72 -0.29
N SER A 197 -8.57 3.89 0.24
CA SER A 197 -7.22 4.16 0.72
C SER A 197 -7.21 5.22 1.83
N GLY A 198 -6.10 5.96 1.89
CA GLY A 198 -5.87 7.03 2.85
C GLY A 198 -4.53 7.70 2.59
N PHE A 199 -4.07 8.49 3.56
CA PHE A 199 -2.73 9.08 3.55
C PHE A 199 -1.82 8.49 4.62
N GLY A 200 -0.52 8.56 4.38
CA GLY A 200 0.48 8.10 5.33
C GLY A 200 0.80 6.61 5.25
N ALA A 201 1.33 6.07 6.34
CA ALA A 201 1.77 4.69 6.46
C ALA A 201 0.59 3.74 6.73
N LYS A 202 0.73 2.50 6.25
CA LYS A 202 -0.22 1.39 6.48
C LYS A 202 -1.63 1.62 5.91
N THR A 203 -1.79 2.48 4.91
CA THR A 203 -3.09 2.75 4.25
C THR A 203 -3.74 1.51 3.64
N ARG A 204 -2.93 0.58 3.12
CA ARG A 204 -3.39 -0.72 2.60
C ARG A 204 -3.93 -1.67 3.67
N LYS A 205 -3.70 -1.35 4.95
CA LYS A 205 -4.20 -2.08 6.13
C LYS A 205 -5.35 -1.32 6.81
N GLY A 206 -5.93 -0.32 6.17
CA GLY A 206 -7.09 0.43 6.69
C GLY A 206 -6.77 1.69 7.48
N PHE A 207 -5.50 2.00 7.75
CA PHE A 207 -5.11 3.24 8.47
C PHE A 207 -5.10 4.47 7.57
N GLY A 208 -5.14 5.66 8.16
CA GLY A 208 -5.07 6.93 7.45
C GLY A 208 -6.24 7.21 6.51
N GLY A 209 -7.31 6.41 6.57
CA GLY A 209 -8.57 6.67 5.89
C GLY A 209 -9.17 7.99 6.36
N PHE A 210 -9.80 8.71 5.43
CA PHE A 210 -10.41 10.01 5.65
C PHE A 210 -11.68 10.12 4.80
N GLU A 211 -12.48 11.15 5.07
CA GLU A 211 -13.58 11.57 4.22
C GLU A 211 -13.43 13.06 3.87
N ILE A 212 -13.99 13.46 2.74
CA ILE A 212 -14.04 14.87 2.33
C ILE A 212 -15.30 15.50 2.91
N VAL A 213 -15.14 16.49 3.78
CA VAL A 213 -16.23 17.28 4.37
C VAL A 213 -16.60 18.43 3.44
N LYS A 214 -15.60 19.07 2.81
CA LYS A 214 -15.77 20.12 1.80
C LYS A 214 -14.74 19.97 0.69
N PRO A 215 -15.08 20.27 -0.58
CA PRO A 215 -16.40 20.69 -1.06
C PRO A 215 -17.46 19.58 -1.04
N GLN A 216 -18.74 19.95 -1.16
CA GLN A 216 -19.84 19.00 -1.32
C GLN A 216 -19.76 18.29 -2.68
N GLY A 217 -20.31 17.08 -2.78
CA GLY A 217 -20.30 16.25 -3.99
C GLY A 217 -19.06 15.34 -4.12
N TYR A 218 -18.15 15.39 -3.15
CA TYR A 218 -16.92 14.58 -3.11
C TYR A 218 -16.84 13.67 -1.87
N GLN A 219 -17.91 13.59 -1.09
CA GLN A 219 -18.00 12.72 0.08
C GLN A 219 -17.78 11.26 -0.34
N ARG A 220 -17.15 10.47 0.53
CA ARG A 220 -16.94 9.04 0.30
C ARG A 220 -18.27 8.29 0.43
N ALA A 221 -18.56 7.42 -0.53
CA ALA A 221 -19.68 6.48 -0.47
C ALA A 221 -19.24 5.22 -1.21
N VAL A 222 -18.94 4.16 -0.47
CA VAL A 222 -18.38 2.95 -1.09
C VAL A 222 -19.38 2.26 -1.99
N GLU A 223 -20.68 2.38 -1.73
CA GLU A 223 -21.73 1.85 -2.59
C GLU A 223 -21.73 2.50 -3.99
N LYS A 224 -21.17 3.71 -4.11
CA LYS A 224 -21.06 4.48 -5.36
C LYS A 224 -19.66 4.47 -5.96
N TYR A 225 -18.82 3.50 -5.58
CA TYR A 225 -17.43 3.48 -6.03
C TYR A 225 -17.29 3.40 -7.55
N LYS A 226 -18.21 2.70 -8.24
CA LYS A 226 -18.24 2.58 -9.70
C LYS A 226 -18.49 3.96 -10.35
N ASP A 227 -19.48 4.69 -9.84
CA ASP A 227 -19.78 6.07 -10.28
C ASP A 227 -18.57 6.99 -10.09
N VAL A 228 -17.83 6.85 -8.98
CA VAL A 228 -16.61 7.65 -8.74
C VAL A 228 -15.49 7.28 -9.73
N ILE A 229 -15.31 6.00 -10.06
CA ILE A 229 -14.34 5.57 -11.09
C ILE A 229 -14.74 6.12 -12.46
N GLU A 230 -16.02 6.07 -12.79
CA GLU A 230 -16.56 6.64 -14.03
C GLU A 230 -16.34 8.16 -14.08
N LYS A 231 -16.60 8.86 -12.97
CA LYS A 231 -16.33 10.30 -12.84
C LYS A 231 -14.86 10.63 -13.11
N VAL A 232 -13.91 9.90 -12.53
CA VAL A 232 -12.47 10.07 -12.81
C VAL A 232 -12.17 9.78 -14.28
N THR A 233 -12.72 8.70 -14.83
CA THR A 233 -12.52 8.28 -16.22
C THR A 233 -13.00 9.36 -17.20
N ASN A 234 -14.19 9.91 -16.98
CA ASN A 234 -14.77 10.98 -17.80
C ASN A 234 -13.94 12.26 -17.71
N ALA A 235 -13.52 12.65 -16.50
CA ALA A 235 -12.65 13.82 -16.32
C ALA A 235 -11.30 13.68 -17.07
N ILE A 236 -10.69 12.49 -17.03
CA ILE A 236 -9.47 12.19 -17.79
C ILE A 236 -9.75 12.24 -19.30
N LYS A 237 -10.84 11.63 -19.76
CA LYS A 237 -11.21 11.58 -21.18
C LYS A 237 -11.42 12.98 -21.75
N GLU A 238 -12.18 13.83 -21.07
CA GLU A 238 -12.42 15.21 -21.49
C GLU A 238 -11.12 16.03 -21.56
N PHE A 239 -10.23 15.85 -20.57
CA PHE A 239 -8.91 16.48 -20.59
C PHE A 239 -8.09 16.06 -21.83
N ILE A 240 -8.12 14.77 -22.18
CA ILE A 240 -7.41 14.23 -23.34
C ILE A 240 -8.01 14.73 -24.65
N GLU A 241 -9.33 14.75 -24.77
CA GLU A 241 -10.02 15.25 -25.96
C GLU A 241 -9.69 16.73 -26.20
N GLU A 242 -9.68 17.54 -25.15
CA GLU A 242 -9.25 18.93 -25.24
C GLU A 242 -7.77 19.04 -25.67
N HIS A 243 -6.86 18.29 -25.02
CA HIS A 243 -5.44 18.24 -25.38
C HIS A 243 -5.22 17.84 -26.86
N ASN A 244 -5.86 16.77 -27.32
CA ASN A 244 -5.72 16.25 -28.68
C ASN A 244 -6.38 17.14 -29.74
N SER A 245 -7.37 17.95 -29.35
CA SER A 245 -8.04 18.92 -30.22
C SER A 245 -7.18 20.16 -30.49
N LYS A 246 -6.35 20.55 -29.51
CA LYS A 246 -5.31 21.55 -29.72
C LYS A 246 -4.30 20.95 -30.71
N SER A 247 -3.71 21.76 -31.60
CA SER A 247 -2.65 21.30 -32.54
C SER A 247 -1.34 20.92 -31.82
N GLU A 248 -1.43 20.46 -30.57
CA GLU A 248 -0.37 20.00 -29.72
C GLU A 248 -0.02 18.55 -30.06
N VAL A 249 1.28 18.29 -30.17
CA VAL A 249 1.87 16.96 -30.31
C VAL A 249 2.80 16.70 -29.13
N PRO A 250 2.95 15.45 -28.67
CA PRO A 250 2.26 14.24 -29.16
C PRO A 250 0.78 14.15 -28.72
N LYS A 251 0.02 13.30 -29.41
CA LYS A 251 -1.38 13.01 -29.13
C LYS A 251 -1.55 11.69 -28.38
N LEU A 252 -2.51 11.66 -27.47
CA LEU A 252 -2.84 10.47 -26.68
C LEU A 252 -3.83 9.58 -27.41
N VAL A 253 -3.59 8.27 -27.39
CA VAL A 253 -4.50 7.28 -28.00
C VAL A 253 -5.55 6.87 -26.96
N LEU A 254 -6.79 7.32 -27.20
CA LEU A 254 -7.95 6.93 -26.38
C LEU A 254 -8.30 5.46 -26.62
N GLY A 255 -8.79 4.81 -25.57
CA GLY A 255 -9.21 3.41 -25.59
C GLY A 255 -8.76 2.67 -24.32
N ARG A 256 -9.49 1.65 -23.91
CA ARG A 256 -9.08 0.82 -22.75
C ARG A 256 -7.80 0.05 -23.11
N THR A 257 -6.82 0.07 -22.21
CA THR A 257 -5.61 -0.75 -22.34
C THR A 257 -5.98 -2.24 -22.30
N ASN A 258 -5.51 -2.98 -23.30
CA ASN A 258 -5.52 -4.44 -23.29
C ASN A 258 -4.19 -4.95 -22.72
N PHE A 259 -4.22 -5.45 -21.49
CA PHE A 259 -3.08 -6.14 -20.92
C PHE A 259 -3.08 -7.58 -21.45
N ASN A 260 -1.98 -8.04 -22.04
CA ASN A 260 -1.83 -9.44 -22.47
C ASN A 260 -1.73 -10.35 -21.24
N GLY A 261 -2.88 -10.66 -20.63
CA GLY A 261 -2.99 -11.35 -19.35
C GLY A 261 -3.04 -10.39 -18.16
N LEU A 262 -2.44 -10.80 -17.04
CA LEU A 262 -2.45 -10.04 -15.79
C LEU A 262 -1.73 -8.68 -15.95
N PRO A 263 -2.34 -7.55 -15.53
CA PRO A 263 -1.71 -6.23 -15.60
C PRO A 263 -0.34 -6.19 -14.93
N GLU A 264 0.60 -5.43 -15.48
CA GLU A 264 1.98 -5.36 -14.97
C GLU A 264 2.07 -4.54 -13.66
N PHE A 265 1.03 -3.76 -13.36
CA PHE A 265 0.86 -2.92 -12.18
C PHE A 265 -0.63 -2.82 -11.79
N PRO A 266 -0.96 -2.49 -10.52
CA PRO A 266 -2.34 -2.38 -10.05
C PRO A 266 -3.20 -1.45 -10.91
N SER A 267 -4.33 -1.96 -11.40
CA SER A 267 -5.23 -1.21 -12.28
C SER A 267 -6.69 -1.63 -12.08
N PHE A 268 -7.60 -0.66 -12.26
CA PHE A 268 -9.04 -0.92 -12.26
C PHE A 268 -9.54 -1.69 -13.49
N THR A 269 -8.68 -1.96 -14.47
CA THR A 269 -9.02 -2.89 -15.56
C THR A 269 -9.29 -4.32 -15.05
N HIS A 270 -8.70 -4.69 -13.91
CA HIS A 270 -8.86 -5.98 -13.25
C HIS A 270 -9.02 -5.74 -11.74
N CYS A 271 -10.23 -5.38 -11.31
CA CYS A 271 -10.52 -5.12 -9.90
C CYS A 271 -11.63 -6.03 -9.36
N LYS A 272 -11.55 -6.33 -8.06
CA LYS A 272 -12.61 -6.97 -7.28
C LYS A 272 -12.77 -6.24 -5.96
N VAL A 273 -14.01 -6.07 -5.51
CA VAL A 273 -14.34 -5.39 -4.26
C VAL A 273 -15.19 -6.32 -3.41
N PHE A 274 -14.75 -6.56 -2.18
CA PHE A 274 -15.46 -7.40 -1.22
C PHE A 274 -15.83 -6.59 0.01
N LYS A 275 -17.06 -6.78 0.48
CA LYS A 275 -17.54 -6.33 1.77
C LYS A 275 -17.51 -7.50 2.74
N LEU A 276 -16.89 -7.30 3.90
CA LEU A 276 -16.82 -8.31 4.95
C LEU A 276 -17.97 -8.08 5.96
N ASP A 277 -19.18 -8.53 5.63
CA ASP A 277 -20.37 -8.29 6.47
C ASP A 277 -20.32 -9.00 7.82
N ASN A 278 -19.55 -10.08 7.91
CA ASN A 278 -19.28 -10.82 9.15
C ASN A 278 -18.36 -10.05 10.13
N LEU A 279 -17.71 -8.97 9.67
CA LEU A 279 -16.89 -8.10 10.51
C LEU A 279 -17.59 -6.75 10.66
N ALA A 280 -18.19 -6.52 11.81
CA ALA A 280 -18.91 -5.29 12.10
C ALA A 280 -18.73 -4.88 13.56
N ASP A 281 -18.65 -3.57 13.81
CA ASP A 281 -18.62 -3.01 15.16
C ASP A 281 -19.08 -1.54 15.15
N SER A 282 -19.49 -0.99 16.30
CA SER A 282 -19.86 0.42 16.43
C SER A 282 -18.67 1.38 16.39
N ALA A 283 -17.45 0.87 16.62
CA ALA A 283 -16.22 1.65 16.53
C ALA A 283 -15.23 1.05 15.50
N PRO A 284 -14.59 1.87 14.64
CA PRO A 284 -13.67 1.37 13.62
C PRO A 284 -12.49 0.63 14.27
N MET A 285 -12.03 1.06 15.44
CA MET A 285 -10.91 0.39 16.11
C MET A 285 -11.20 -1.03 16.60
N ASN A 286 -12.45 -1.37 16.86
CA ASN A 286 -12.82 -2.75 17.18
C ASN A 286 -12.85 -3.61 15.91
N VAL A 287 -13.20 -3.05 14.75
CA VAL A 287 -13.03 -3.74 13.45
C VAL A 287 -11.56 -4.06 13.20
N PHE A 288 -10.62 -3.15 13.53
CA PHE A 288 -9.18 -3.47 13.48
C PHE A 288 -8.80 -4.64 14.39
N LYS A 289 -9.41 -4.79 15.56
CA LYS A 289 -9.14 -5.93 16.44
C LYS A 289 -9.56 -7.23 15.74
N GLN A 290 -10.77 -7.29 15.20
CA GLN A 290 -11.29 -8.45 14.47
C GLN A 290 -10.46 -8.77 13.20
N LEU A 291 -9.88 -7.75 12.54
CA LEU A 291 -9.02 -7.95 11.38
C LEU A 291 -7.65 -8.54 11.74
N TYR A 292 -7.07 -8.14 12.87
CA TYR A 292 -5.62 -8.26 13.08
C TYR A 292 -5.19 -8.96 14.35
N GLU A 293 -6.12 -9.39 15.21
CA GLU A 293 -5.79 -10.08 16.46
C GLU A 293 -4.97 -11.34 16.22
N ILE A 294 -4.11 -11.63 17.19
CA ILE A 294 -3.49 -12.94 17.36
C ILE A 294 -3.66 -13.30 18.83
N ARG A 295 -4.41 -14.38 19.09
CA ARG A 295 -4.58 -14.94 20.43
C ARG A 295 -3.68 -16.15 20.59
N PHE A 296 -2.87 -16.13 21.64
CA PHE A 296 -1.84 -17.12 21.93
C PHE A 296 -2.08 -17.74 23.30
N ASP A 297 -1.99 -19.07 23.37
CA ASP A 297 -1.96 -19.81 24.63
C ASP A 297 -0.49 -20.00 25.06
N ILE A 298 -0.14 -19.38 26.19
CA ILE A 298 1.23 -19.40 26.73
C ILE A 298 1.66 -20.82 27.13
N GLN A 299 0.74 -21.61 27.71
CA GLN A 299 1.08 -22.95 28.20
C GLN A 299 1.30 -23.91 27.04
N LYS A 300 0.41 -23.88 26.04
CA LYS A 300 0.52 -24.74 24.86
C LYS A 300 1.54 -24.24 23.83
N LYS A 301 1.96 -22.98 23.96
CA LYS A 301 2.86 -22.28 23.03
C LYS A 301 2.31 -22.22 21.60
N GLU A 302 1.00 -22.04 21.45
CA GLU A 302 0.33 -22.06 20.15
C GLU A 302 -0.59 -20.86 19.93
N VAL A 303 -0.76 -20.49 18.67
CA VAL A 303 -1.77 -19.50 18.26
C VAL A 303 -3.10 -20.21 18.13
N ILE A 304 -4.06 -19.86 19.00
CA ILE A 304 -5.40 -20.48 19.04
C ILE A 304 -6.43 -19.72 18.22
N GLU A 305 -6.21 -18.42 17.96
CA GLU A 305 -7.15 -17.58 17.21
C GLU A 305 -6.40 -16.50 16.43
N ARG A 306 -6.95 -16.17 15.25
CA ARG A 306 -6.41 -15.17 14.32
C ARG A 306 -7.55 -14.31 13.82
N GLY A 307 -7.32 -13.00 13.80
CA GLY A 307 -8.19 -12.07 13.10
C GLY A 307 -8.18 -12.33 11.60
N TRP A 308 -9.18 -11.81 10.89
CA TRP A 308 -9.45 -12.17 9.49
C TRP A 308 -8.24 -12.02 8.55
N TYR A 309 -7.46 -10.93 8.65
CA TYR A 309 -6.29 -10.72 7.80
C TYR A 309 -5.16 -11.71 8.12
N GLN A 310 -4.97 -12.01 9.40
CA GLN A 310 -3.94 -12.96 9.85
C GLN A 310 -4.32 -14.38 9.45
N GLU A 311 -5.60 -14.72 9.54
CA GLU A 311 -6.14 -16.00 9.13
C GLU A 311 -6.03 -16.18 7.61
N LEU A 312 -6.34 -15.15 6.81
CA LEU A 312 -6.17 -15.21 5.35
C LEU A 312 -4.70 -15.45 4.99
N LYS A 313 -3.78 -14.72 5.63
CA LYS A 313 -2.34 -14.91 5.44
C LYS A 313 -1.89 -16.31 5.86
N HIS A 314 -2.46 -16.85 6.94
CA HIS A 314 -2.18 -18.19 7.44
C HIS A 314 -2.69 -19.29 6.50
N LYS A 315 -3.90 -19.14 5.96
CA LYS A 315 -4.47 -20.06 4.95
C LYS A 315 -3.69 -20.04 3.64
N LEU A 316 -3.20 -18.89 3.21
CA LEU A 316 -2.31 -18.79 2.05
C LEU A 316 -0.98 -19.50 2.33
N ARG A 317 -0.36 -19.27 3.49
CA ARG A 317 0.88 -19.98 3.87
C ARG A 317 0.75 -21.50 3.77
N HIS A 318 -0.44 -22.04 4.08
CA HIS A 318 -0.71 -23.47 4.11
C HIS A 318 -1.42 -24.00 2.85
N LEU A 319 -1.45 -23.23 1.75
CA LEU A 319 -2.25 -23.56 0.56
C LEU A 319 -1.89 -24.94 -0.03
N THR A 320 -0.61 -25.24 -0.17
CA THR A 320 -0.07 -26.50 -0.74
C THR A 320 0.87 -27.21 0.23
N GLY A 321 0.56 -27.12 1.52
CA GLY A 321 1.53 -27.36 2.60
C GLY A 321 2.10 -26.06 3.14
N ASP A 322 3.03 -26.12 4.09
CA ASP A 322 3.58 -24.93 4.75
C ASP A 322 4.75 -24.32 3.95
N CYS A 323 4.48 -23.23 3.24
CA CYS A 323 5.49 -22.56 2.40
C CYS A 323 6.69 -22.01 3.19
N VAL A 324 6.57 -21.84 4.52
CA VAL A 324 7.69 -21.43 5.39
C VAL A 324 8.59 -22.62 5.71
N GLU A 325 8.03 -23.82 5.90
CA GLU A 325 8.83 -25.04 6.00
C GLU A 325 9.56 -25.32 4.68
N ASP A 326 8.88 -25.12 3.54
CA ASP A 326 9.50 -25.25 2.22
C ASP A 326 10.65 -24.25 2.01
N LEU A 327 10.47 -23.00 2.45
CA LEU A 327 11.53 -21.99 2.43
C LEU A 327 12.73 -22.41 3.30
N LYS A 328 12.49 -22.91 4.52
CA LYS A 328 13.57 -23.40 5.40
C LYS A 328 14.31 -24.58 4.77
N ASP A 329 13.59 -25.54 4.20
CA ASP A 329 14.19 -26.68 3.51
C ASP A 329 14.99 -26.23 2.28
N ALA A 330 14.54 -25.24 1.52
CA ALA A 330 15.30 -24.71 0.38
C ALA A 330 16.59 -24.01 0.84
N LEU A 331 16.52 -23.25 1.94
CA LEU A 331 17.70 -22.62 2.56
C LEU A 331 18.73 -23.67 3.01
N LEU A 332 18.29 -24.82 3.54
CA LEU A 332 19.14 -25.89 4.09
C LEU A 332 19.65 -26.90 3.06
N LYS A 333 18.76 -27.38 2.19
CA LYS A 333 18.93 -28.61 1.39
C LYS A 333 18.97 -28.35 -0.11
N GLY A 334 18.82 -27.09 -0.55
CA GLY A 334 18.89 -26.73 -1.97
C GLY A 334 17.75 -27.28 -2.82
N ARG A 335 16.50 -27.21 -2.33
CA ARG A 335 15.33 -27.37 -3.23
C ARG A 335 15.43 -26.34 -4.35
N HIS A 336 15.10 -26.70 -5.59
CA HIS A 336 15.29 -25.79 -6.72
C HIS A 336 14.33 -24.59 -6.72
N GLN A 337 13.10 -24.74 -6.21
CA GLN A 337 12.06 -23.72 -6.33
C GLN A 337 11.06 -23.74 -5.17
N VAL A 338 10.68 -22.56 -4.66
CA VAL A 338 9.72 -22.38 -3.56
C VAL A 338 8.69 -21.31 -3.93
N THR A 339 7.41 -21.65 -3.89
CA THR A 339 6.32 -20.67 -4.07
C THR A 339 5.93 -20.08 -2.72
N ILE A 340 5.66 -18.76 -2.68
CA ILE A 340 5.25 -18.05 -1.46
C ILE A 340 3.84 -17.48 -1.65
N PRO A 341 2.77 -18.25 -1.40
CA PRO A 341 1.39 -17.80 -1.60
C PRO A 341 1.02 -16.47 -0.90
N PRO A 342 1.49 -16.19 0.33
CA PRO A 342 1.23 -14.90 0.97
C PRO A 342 1.73 -13.66 0.21
N SER A 343 2.61 -13.80 -0.78
CA SER A 343 3.14 -12.67 -1.56
C SER A 343 2.05 -11.92 -2.33
N ILE A 344 0.94 -12.60 -2.66
CA ILE A 344 -0.22 -11.99 -3.34
C ILE A 344 -0.89 -10.91 -2.49
N MET A 345 -0.67 -10.90 -1.17
CA MET A 345 -1.15 -9.84 -0.27
C MET A 345 -0.21 -8.62 -0.23
N GLY A 346 0.93 -8.69 -0.92
CA GLY A 346 1.92 -7.63 -1.03
C GLY A 346 3.30 -7.98 -0.50
N LEU A 347 4.28 -7.21 -0.98
CA LEU A 347 5.70 -7.29 -0.61
C LEU A 347 6.17 -5.95 0.01
N PRO A 348 7.27 -5.95 0.79
CA PRO A 348 8.11 -7.09 1.12
C PRO A 348 7.50 -8.02 2.18
N LEU A 349 7.89 -9.30 2.14
CA LEU A 349 7.60 -10.27 3.19
C LEU A 349 8.87 -10.54 3.99
N GLN A 350 8.79 -10.45 5.31
CA GLN A 350 9.92 -10.65 6.20
C GLN A 350 9.67 -11.85 7.10
N TYR A 351 10.62 -12.79 7.10
CA TYR A 351 10.66 -13.94 7.99
C TYR A 351 11.86 -13.82 8.94
N GLN A 352 11.59 -14.01 10.22
CA GLN A 352 12.56 -13.92 11.32
C GLN A 352 12.27 -15.01 12.33
N ASN A 353 13.25 -15.32 13.18
CA ASN A 353 13.13 -16.35 14.22
C ASN A 353 12.70 -17.70 13.64
N LEU A 354 13.18 -18.03 12.43
CA LEU A 354 13.01 -19.37 11.87
C LEU A 354 13.70 -20.37 12.82
N GLN A 355 13.13 -21.56 12.94
CA GLN A 355 13.69 -22.64 13.74
C GLN A 355 13.70 -23.91 12.91
N ASP A 356 14.84 -24.62 12.94
CA ASP A 356 14.95 -25.96 12.39
C ASP A 356 14.69 -27.00 13.50
N LYS A 357 14.01 -28.10 13.15
CA LYS A 357 13.66 -29.15 14.12
C LYS A 357 14.88 -29.92 14.63
N HIS A 358 15.92 -30.05 13.81
CA HIS A 358 17.13 -30.81 14.13
C HIS A 358 18.24 -29.91 14.68
N ASN A 359 18.30 -28.64 14.24
CA ASN A 359 19.24 -27.64 14.75
C ASN A 359 18.54 -26.29 15.02
N PRO A 360 17.95 -26.11 16.22
CA PRO A 360 17.23 -24.90 16.59
C PRO A 360 18.05 -23.59 16.48
N ASN A 361 19.38 -23.69 16.52
CA ASN A 361 20.27 -22.53 16.45
C ASN A 361 20.68 -22.16 15.01
N PHE A 362 20.38 -23.00 14.00
CA PHE A 362 20.84 -22.77 12.62
C PHE A 362 20.38 -21.42 12.06
N PHE A 363 19.11 -21.09 12.26
CA PHE A 363 18.51 -19.85 11.76
C PHE A 363 18.58 -18.69 12.78
N LYS A 364 19.29 -18.86 13.88
CA LYS A 364 19.38 -17.84 14.92
C LYS A 364 20.04 -16.58 14.35
N GLY A 365 19.34 -15.46 14.42
CA GLY A 365 19.80 -14.18 13.86
C GLY A 365 19.60 -14.03 12.35
N ILE A 366 19.10 -15.06 11.66
CA ILE A 366 18.82 -14.98 10.23
C ILE A 366 17.50 -14.26 9.99
N LYS A 367 17.57 -13.21 9.18
CA LYS A 367 16.44 -12.48 8.63
C LYS A 367 16.37 -12.75 7.14
N VAL A 368 15.19 -13.17 6.66
CA VAL A 368 14.91 -13.39 5.24
C VAL A 368 13.89 -12.37 4.79
N ILE A 369 14.21 -11.58 3.78
CA ILE A 369 13.31 -10.59 3.19
C ILE A 369 13.07 -10.96 1.73
N LEU A 370 11.80 -11.07 1.37
CA LEU A 370 11.36 -11.27 0.00
C LEU A 370 10.84 -9.95 -0.55
N TYR A 371 11.28 -9.57 -1.74
CA TYR A 371 10.89 -8.34 -2.43
C TYR A 371 10.58 -8.60 -3.91
N SER A 372 9.98 -7.61 -4.58
CA SER A 372 9.65 -7.72 -6.00
C SER A 372 10.90 -7.53 -6.86
N SER A 373 11.18 -8.44 -7.79
CA SER A 373 12.15 -8.16 -8.86
C SER A 373 11.54 -7.22 -9.91
N LEU A 374 12.29 -6.18 -10.33
CA LEU A 374 11.87 -5.19 -11.34
C LEU A 374 12.90 -5.11 -12.47
N GLU A 375 12.52 -5.48 -13.69
CA GLU A 375 13.42 -5.44 -14.87
C GLU A 375 13.95 -4.02 -15.18
N GLU A 376 13.13 -2.98 -14.96
CA GLU A 376 13.47 -1.59 -15.34
C GLU A 376 14.47 -0.92 -14.39
N VAL A 377 14.67 -1.45 -13.18
CA VAL A 377 15.60 -0.88 -12.18
C VAL A 377 17.02 -1.45 -12.37
N GLU A 378 17.14 -2.68 -12.90
CA GLU A 378 18.42 -3.35 -13.14
C GLU A 378 19.28 -2.64 -14.19
N GLN A 379 18.65 -2.02 -15.20
CA GLN A 379 19.38 -1.33 -16.27
C GLN A 379 19.95 0.04 -15.84
N MET A 380 19.56 0.57 -14.67
CA MET A 380 19.94 1.92 -14.24
C MET A 380 20.91 1.97 -13.05
N ARG A 381 21.13 0.87 -12.31
CA ARG A 381 22.06 0.85 -11.15
C ARG A 381 22.72 -0.52 -11.02
N ASN A 382 24.06 -0.53 -11.01
CA ASN A 382 24.87 -1.72 -10.69
C ASN A 382 24.87 -2.06 -9.18
N ASP A 383 24.17 -1.26 -8.35
CA ASP A 383 24.08 -1.46 -6.90
C ASP A 383 22.60 -1.63 -6.51
N GLU A 384 22.30 -2.80 -5.91
CA GLU A 384 21.06 -3.20 -5.20
C GLU A 384 19.72 -2.96 -5.92
N ILE A 385 19.28 -3.99 -6.64
CA ILE A 385 18.00 -4.04 -7.35
C ILE A 385 16.87 -4.38 -6.37
N GLU A 386 16.51 -3.43 -5.51
CA GLU A 386 15.31 -3.53 -4.69
C GLU A 386 14.17 -2.72 -5.29
N GLY A 387 13.31 -3.41 -6.04
CA GLY A 387 12.08 -2.83 -6.54
C GLY A 387 10.92 -2.95 -5.57
N ARG A 388 10.18 -1.86 -5.32
CA ARG A 388 8.91 -1.91 -4.58
C ARG A 388 7.73 -1.82 -5.55
N LYS A 389 7.03 -2.93 -5.79
CA LYS A 389 5.69 -2.88 -6.37
C LYS A 389 4.66 -2.57 -5.29
N ALA A 390 3.62 -1.82 -5.67
CA ALA A 390 2.47 -1.63 -4.80
C ALA A 390 1.77 -2.98 -4.57
N SER A 391 1.08 -3.11 -3.44
CA SER A 391 0.37 -4.36 -3.12
C SER A 391 -0.97 -4.31 -3.85
N PRO A 392 -1.43 -5.43 -4.39
CA PRO A 392 -2.71 -5.50 -5.07
C PRO A 392 -3.89 -5.42 -4.09
N LEU A 393 -3.70 -5.70 -2.79
CA LEU A 393 -4.77 -5.75 -1.79
C LEU A 393 -4.80 -4.50 -0.91
N PHE A 394 -5.98 -3.91 -0.79
CA PHE A 394 -6.27 -2.73 0.02
C PHE A 394 -7.43 -3.03 0.97
N ILE A 395 -7.25 -2.74 2.26
CA ILE A 395 -8.33 -2.73 3.24
C ILE A 395 -8.67 -1.28 3.55
N SER A 396 -9.96 -0.97 3.56
CA SER A 396 -10.51 0.33 3.98
C SER A 396 -11.69 0.11 4.92
N ILE A 397 -11.92 1.02 5.86
CA ILE A 397 -13.00 0.90 6.86
C ILE A 397 -14.09 1.93 6.54
N HIS A 398 -15.34 1.50 6.52
CA HIS A 398 -16.50 2.29 6.09
C HIS A 398 -17.63 2.17 7.08
N LYS A 399 -18.39 3.26 7.24
CA LYS A 399 -19.57 3.30 8.11
C LYS A 399 -20.82 3.02 7.25
N PHE A 400 -21.58 2.02 7.65
CA PHE A 400 -22.87 1.64 7.08
C PHE A 400 -23.92 1.80 8.17
N SER A 401 -24.77 2.81 8.07
CA SER A 401 -25.68 3.21 9.16
C SER A 401 -24.89 3.44 10.45
N ASP A 402 -25.06 2.62 11.50
CA ASP A 402 -24.36 2.78 12.79
C ASP A 402 -23.22 1.78 13.02
N VAL A 403 -22.86 0.99 12.00
CA VAL A 403 -21.79 -0.02 12.09
C VAL A 403 -20.66 0.24 11.11
N TRP A 404 -19.44 0.01 11.55
CA TRP A 404 -18.23 0.05 10.74
C TRP A 404 -17.94 -1.34 10.20
N LYS A 405 -17.59 -1.42 8.91
CA LYS A 405 -17.22 -2.68 8.24
C LYS A 405 -15.98 -2.48 7.37
N PRO A 406 -15.16 -3.53 7.17
CA PRO A 406 -14.06 -3.50 6.22
C PRO A 406 -14.53 -3.76 4.78
N ILE A 407 -13.86 -3.07 3.86
CA ILE A 407 -13.93 -3.28 2.42
C ILE A 407 -12.55 -3.68 1.94
N VAL A 408 -12.48 -4.79 1.22
CA VAL A 408 -11.27 -5.33 0.58
C VAL A 408 -11.34 -5.03 -0.91
N LEU A 409 -10.46 -4.17 -1.40
CA LEU A 409 -10.22 -3.98 -2.82
C LEU A 409 -9.01 -4.80 -3.24
N ILE A 410 -9.16 -5.51 -4.35
CA ILE A 410 -8.08 -6.21 -5.05
C ILE A 410 -7.92 -5.57 -6.42
N LEU A 411 -6.72 -5.09 -6.72
CA LEU A 411 -6.27 -4.65 -8.04
C LEU A 411 -5.30 -5.70 -8.58
N GLU A 412 -5.84 -6.66 -9.33
CA GLU A 412 -5.10 -7.82 -9.82
C GLU A 412 -3.95 -7.36 -10.72
N SER A 413 -2.71 -7.73 -10.36
CA SER A 413 -1.53 -7.32 -11.09
C SER A 413 -0.32 -8.18 -10.75
N LYS A 414 0.68 -8.18 -11.62
CA LYS A 414 1.92 -8.91 -11.38
C LYS A 414 2.65 -8.34 -10.17
N ILE A 415 2.90 -9.17 -9.15
CA ILE A 415 3.61 -8.79 -7.91
C ILE A 415 5.13 -8.69 -8.11
N THR A 416 5.66 -9.25 -9.21
CA THR A 416 7.04 -9.07 -9.66
C THR A 416 7.07 -8.96 -11.20
N SER A 417 8.16 -8.46 -11.77
CA SER A 417 8.31 -8.38 -13.23
C SER A 417 8.88 -9.67 -13.81
N LYS A 418 9.72 -10.36 -13.03
CA LYS A 418 10.19 -11.72 -13.29
C LYS A 418 9.26 -12.70 -12.58
N ALA A 419 9.24 -13.98 -12.95
CA ALA A 419 8.51 -14.99 -12.16
C ALA A 419 9.08 -15.10 -10.71
N ASN A 420 10.37 -14.81 -10.55
CA ASN A 420 11.10 -14.94 -9.29
C ASN A 420 11.06 -13.66 -8.44
N LEU A 421 10.86 -13.83 -7.14
CA LEU A 421 11.05 -12.82 -6.10
C LEU A 421 12.53 -12.63 -5.82
N GLY A 422 12.89 -11.40 -5.46
CA GLY A 422 14.19 -11.10 -4.88
C GLY A 422 14.26 -11.56 -3.42
N LEU A 423 15.47 -11.92 -2.98
CA LEU A 423 15.74 -12.52 -1.69
C LEU A 423 16.95 -11.83 -1.05
N GLU A 424 16.72 -11.10 0.04
CA GLU A 424 17.78 -10.53 0.87
C GLU A 424 17.95 -11.37 2.14
N LYS A 425 19.20 -11.61 2.53
CA LYS A 425 19.59 -12.35 3.73
C LYS A 425 20.62 -11.52 4.50
N ASP A 426 20.46 -11.39 5.80
CA ASP A 426 21.43 -10.66 6.63
C ASP A 426 22.82 -11.34 6.58
N VAL A 427 23.84 -10.55 6.26
CA VAL A 427 25.15 -10.97 5.69
C VAL A 427 26.04 -11.73 6.68
N GLN A 428 25.72 -11.73 7.98
CA GLN A 428 26.61 -12.30 9.00
C GLN A 428 26.69 -13.85 9.01
N THR A 429 25.90 -14.58 8.21
CA THR A 429 25.88 -16.05 8.16
C THR A 429 25.97 -16.62 6.73
N MET A 430 26.89 -16.10 5.91
CA MET A 430 27.06 -16.51 4.50
C MET A 430 27.59 -17.94 4.27
N GLY A 431 27.93 -18.71 5.31
CA GLY A 431 28.58 -20.03 5.16
C GLY A 431 27.66 -21.24 4.96
N ALA A 432 26.38 -21.15 5.30
CA ALA A 432 25.54 -22.34 5.52
C ALA A 432 24.29 -22.45 4.61
N ILE A 433 24.05 -21.48 3.74
CA ILE A 433 22.80 -21.40 2.97
C ILE A 433 23.06 -21.71 1.50
N SER A 434 22.26 -22.61 0.93
CA SER A 434 22.34 -22.94 -0.50
C SER A 434 22.20 -21.67 -1.36
N LYS A 435 23.11 -21.53 -2.34
CA LYS A 435 23.12 -20.43 -3.33
C LYS A 435 22.14 -20.66 -4.50
N ALA A 436 21.51 -21.83 -4.60
CA ALA A 436 20.80 -22.26 -5.81
C ALA A 436 19.35 -22.65 -5.53
N PHE A 437 18.51 -21.70 -5.15
CA PHE A 437 17.05 -21.88 -5.18
C PHE A 437 16.32 -20.62 -5.62
N GLU A 438 15.21 -20.82 -6.31
CA GLU A 438 14.33 -19.74 -6.76
C GLU A 438 13.15 -19.59 -5.80
N VAL A 439 12.74 -18.35 -5.58
CA VAL A 439 11.50 -18.04 -4.84
C VAL A 439 10.51 -17.48 -5.85
N ILE A 440 9.37 -18.12 -6.05
CA ILE A 440 8.32 -17.63 -6.95
C ILE A 440 7.23 -16.91 -6.15
N GLY A 441 6.81 -15.76 -6.68
CA GLY A 441 5.60 -15.10 -6.24
C GLY A 441 4.34 -15.87 -6.64
N PHE A 442 3.29 -15.76 -5.84
CA PHE A 442 1.98 -16.31 -6.15
C PHE A 442 1.06 -15.23 -6.74
N GLU A 443 0.53 -15.50 -7.93
CA GLU A 443 -0.33 -14.60 -8.71
C GLU A 443 -1.69 -15.24 -9.08
N ASP A 444 -2.14 -16.22 -8.30
CA ASP A 444 -3.47 -16.82 -8.47
C ASP A 444 -4.54 -16.02 -7.69
N TYR A 445 -5.12 -15.04 -8.39
CA TYR A 445 -6.17 -14.19 -7.83
C TYR A 445 -7.51 -14.89 -7.69
N LYS A 446 -7.73 -16.00 -8.41
CA LYS A 446 -8.95 -16.80 -8.25
C LYS A 446 -8.93 -17.52 -6.90
N GLU A 447 -7.80 -18.14 -6.56
CA GLU A 447 -7.62 -18.76 -5.25
C GLU A 447 -7.75 -17.73 -4.10
N LEU A 448 -7.18 -16.53 -4.27
CA LEU A 448 -7.34 -15.45 -3.28
C LEU A 448 -8.81 -15.05 -3.10
N GLU A 449 -9.54 -14.87 -4.22
CA GLU A 449 -10.97 -14.57 -4.20
C GLU A 449 -11.78 -15.65 -3.49
N ASP A 450 -11.55 -16.92 -3.83
CA ASP A 450 -12.28 -18.04 -3.25
C ASP A 450 -12.03 -18.12 -1.73
N LYS A 451 -10.80 -17.89 -1.27
CA LYS A 451 -10.50 -17.77 0.17
C LYS A 451 -11.23 -16.62 0.84
N ILE A 452 -11.28 -15.44 0.21
CA ILE A 452 -11.97 -14.27 0.76
C ILE A 452 -13.48 -14.55 0.90
N LYS A 453 -14.10 -15.14 -0.13
CA LYS A 453 -15.52 -15.55 -0.10
C LYS A 453 -15.79 -16.56 1.01
N ASN A 454 -14.96 -17.59 1.11
CA ASN A 454 -15.05 -18.62 2.16
C ASN A 454 -14.84 -18.05 3.57
N MET A 455 -14.23 -16.88 3.70
CA MET A 455 -14.05 -16.16 4.96
C MET A 455 -15.10 -15.05 5.18
N GLY A 456 -16.23 -15.10 4.47
CA GLY A 456 -17.37 -14.21 4.66
C GLY A 456 -17.37 -12.94 3.79
N GLY A 457 -16.47 -12.85 2.80
CA GLY A 457 -16.45 -11.73 1.86
C GLY A 457 -17.52 -11.83 0.79
N VAL A 458 -18.34 -10.78 0.66
CA VAL A 458 -19.38 -10.64 -0.36
C VAL A 458 -18.87 -9.69 -1.44
N CYS A 459 -18.80 -10.14 -2.69
CA CYS A 459 -18.40 -9.28 -3.82
C CYS A 459 -19.48 -8.23 -4.12
N ILE A 460 -19.09 -6.96 -4.36
CA ILE A 460 -20.01 -5.82 -4.60
C ILE A 460 -19.66 -4.99 -5.85
#